data_AF-A0A956A8B1-F1
#
_entry.id   AF-A0A956A8B1-F1
#
_cell.length_a   1.000
_cell.length_b   1.000
_cell.length_c   1.000
_cell.angle_alpha   90.00
_cell.angle_beta   90.00
_cell.angle_gamma   90.00
#
_symmetry.space_group_name_H-M   'P 1'
#
loop_
_entity.id
_entity.type
_entity.pdbx_description
1 polymer ?
#
loop_
_entity_poly.entity_id
_entity_poly.type
_entity_poly.pdbx_seq_one_letter_code
_entity_poly.pdbx_strand_id
1 'polypeptide(L)'
;MRNAWTLGSFVALVVSVSGMVACDAGWESAEAPADGTVEAAALLHFVNYGGTSARMMVVEAGLDQAVATRLVAFRNGADGLPRTKDDQPYRTVGEVGLVSGLEGGALAQVATWALDRGWDDALDAWLGVYDGVGFSLLDGEATLVVANEAAWETLDEAAGLRADAVDSIVRARPILSIDQLAGLPRVGPSNLDALRRYARMAQPVAAEPLAD
;
A
#
# COMPACT_ATOMS: atom_id res chain seq x y z
N MET A 1 17.67 75.63 -48.01
CA MET A 1 16.24 75.69 -47.67
C MET A 1 15.80 74.30 -47.25
N ARG A 2 15.27 74.19 -46.02
CA ARG A 2 14.30 73.21 -45.49
C ARG A 2 14.59 71.70 -45.70
N ASN A 3 15.01 70.99 -44.64
CA ASN A 3 14.18 70.22 -43.67
C ASN A 3 14.04 68.75 -44.14
N ALA A 4 14.61 67.77 -43.41
CA ALA A 4 13.90 66.94 -42.42
C ALA A 4 13.45 65.58 -43.03
N TRP A 5 13.47 64.40 -42.39
CA TRP A 5 13.83 63.92 -41.05
C TRP A 5 14.11 62.39 -41.13
N THR A 6 14.85 61.92 -40.13
CA THR A 6 15.21 60.54 -39.73
C THR A 6 14.02 59.62 -39.45
N LEU A 7 14.22 58.30 -39.55
CA LEU A 7 14.01 57.34 -38.43
C LEU A 7 14.38 55.90 -38.86
N GLY A 8 15.56 55.45 -38.42
CA GLY A 8 15.94 54.04 -38.43
C GLY A 8 15.46 53.37 -37.14
N SER A 9 14.56 52.40 -37.26
CA SER A 9 14.17 51.53 -36.15
C SER A 9 15.31 50.57 -35.83
N PHE A 10 15.98 50.77 -34.71
CA PHE A 10 16.76 49.74 -34.03
C PHE A 10 15.81 48.93 -33.15
N VAL A 11 15.54 47.68 -33.54
CA VAL A 11 14.85 46.71 -32.68
C VAL A 11 15.87 46.21 -31.65
N ALA A 12 15.71 46.65 -30.40
CA ALA A 12 16.39 46.06 -29.25
C ALA A 12 15.68 44.75 -28.88
N LEU A 13 16.28 43.61 -29.22
CA LEU A 13 15.87 42.31 -28.69
C LEU A 13 16.32 42.25 -27.22
N VAL A 14 15.38 42.45 -26.31
CA VAL A 14 15.58 42.17 -24.89
C VAL A 14 15.69 40.65 -24.73
N VAL A 15 16.90 40.17 -24.41
CA VAL A 15 17.07 38.84 -23.83
C VAL A 15 16.46 38.92 -22.43
N SER A 16 15.20 38.51 -22.30
CA SER A 16 14.64 38.17 -21.00
C SER A 16 15.38 36.94 -20.50
N VAL A 17 16.32 37.14 -19.58
CA VAL A 17 16.68 36.10 -18.63
C VAL A 17 15.47 35.97 -17.72
N SER A 18 14.52 35.12 -18.10
CA SER A 18 13.46 34.68 -17.22
C SER A 18 14.12 34.16 -15.94
N GLY A 19 13.81 34.83 -14.84
CA GLY A 19 14.27 34.46 -13.52
C GLY A 19 14.01 32.98 -13.27
N MET A 20 15.00 32.35 -12.64
CA MET A 20 14.92 31.06 -11.98
C MET A 20 13.56 30.93 -11.25
N VAL A 21 12.64 30.17 -11.82
CA VAL A 21 11.68 29.44 -10.99
C VAL A 21 12.43 28.20 -10.54
N ALA A 22 13.13 28.33 -9.42
CA ALA A 22 13.41 27.16 -8.61
C ALA A 22 12.05 26.55 -8.27
N CYS A 23 11.71 25.45 -8.92
CA CYS A 23 10.69 24.53 -8.45
C CYS A 23 11.29 23.78 -7.25
N ASP A 24 11.64 24.52 -6.21
CA ASP A 24 12.08 23.99 -4.93
C ASP A 24 10.89 24.11 -3.98
N ALA A 25 9.88 23.28 -4.25
CA ALA A 25 8.63 23.29 -3.51
C ALA A 25 8.77 22.40 -2.26
N GLY A 26 9.50 22.86 -1.26
CA GLY A 26 9.19 22.59 0.15
C GLY A 26 9.13 21.14 0.63
N TRP A 27 9.86 20.20 0.02
CA TRP A 27 9.89 18.79 0.45
C TRP A 27 11.16 18.40 1.21
N GLU A 28 12.14 19.30 1.35
CA GLU A 28 13.46 19.00 1.93
C GLU A 28 13.51 19.06 3.48
N SER A 29 12.38 19.21 4.18
CA SER A 29 12.36 19.28 5.66
C SER A 29 11.12 18.70 6.32
N ALA A 30 10.38 17.81 5.65
CA ALA A 30 9.36 17.05 6.36
C ALA A 30 10.06 16.13 7.37
N GLU A 31 9.99 16.49 8.66
CA GLU A 31 10.54 15.68 9.73
C GLU A 31 9.69 14.41 9.89
N ALA A 32 10.32 13.31 10.27
CA ALA A 32 9.62 12.08 10.57
C ALA A 32 8.55 12.34 11.65
N PRO A 33 7.38 11.70 11.57
CA PRO A 33 6.36 11.86 12.60
C PRO A 33 6.91 11.38 13.95
N ALA A 34 6.65 12.15 15.00
CA ALA A 34 7.02 11.75 16.35
C ALA A 34 6.18 10.56 16.80
N ASP A 35 6.78 9.65 17.57
CA ASP A 35 6.05 8.54 18.19
C ASP A 35 4.84 9.06 19.01
N GLY A 36 3.71 8.37 18.90
CA GLY A 36 2.45 8.73 19.58
C GLY A 36 1.55 9.69 18.79
N THR A 37 1.98 10.17 17.63
CA THR A 37 1.10 10.86 16.66
C THR A 37 0.24 9.86 15.88
N VAL A 38 -0.83 10.34 15.24
CA VAL A 38 -1.70 9.48 14.40
C VAL A 38 -0.98 9.03 13.14
N GLU A 39 -0.12 9.87 12.58
CA GLU A 39 0.76 9.57 11.45
C GLU A 39 1.74 8.45 11.81
N ALA A 40 2.35 8.52 13.00
CA ALA A 40 3.22 7.46 13.51
C ALA A 40 2.47 6.14 13.70
N ALA A 41 1.25 6.18 14.26
CA ALA A 41 0.42 5.00 14.43
C ALA A 41 0.04 4.36 13.08
N ALA A 42 -0.39 5.18 12.11
CA ALA A 42 -0.72 4.72 10.76
C ALA A 42 0.49 4.08 10.06
N LEU A 43 1.66 4.72 10.14
CA LEU A 43 2.91 4.15 9.62
C LEU A 43 3.22 2.80 10.25
N LEU A 44 3.17 2.70 11.58
CA LEU A 44 3.49 1.47 12.32
C LEU A 44 2.48 0.35 12.01
N HIS A 45 1.19 0.64 11.91
CA HIS A 45 0.20 -0.34 11.47
C HIS A 45 0.49 -0.84 10.05
N PHE A 46 0.76 0.08 9.13
CA PHE A 46 1.06 -0.24 7.74
C PHE A 46 2.28 -1.17 7.59
N VAL A 47 3.41 -0.83 8.22
CA VAL A 47 4.65 -1.62 8.08
C VAL A 47 4.58 -2.94 8.83
N ASN A 48 3.86 -3.00 9.97
CA ASN A 48 3.75 -4.22 10.78
C ASN A 48 2.67 -5.18 10.32
N TYR A 49 1.72 -4.75 9.48
CA TYR A 49 0.71 -5.67 8.98
C TYR A 49 1.34 -6.77 8.13
N GLY A 50 1.21 -8.03 8.56
CA GLY A 50 1.84 -9.18 7.91
C GLY A 50 1.47 -9.39 6.44
N GLY A 51 0.31 -8.89 6.01
CA GLY A 51 -0.13 -8.94 4.60
C GLY A 51 0.46 -7.83 3.72
N THR A 52 1.11 -6.81 4.29
CA THR A 52 1.81 -5.78 3.52
C THR A 52 3.04 -6.39 2.87
N SER A 53 3.00 -6.62 1.55
CA SER A 53 4.12 -7.18 0.79
C SER A 53 5.05 -6.10 0.29
N ALA A 54 6.29 -6.48 -0.06
CA ALA A 54 7.23 -5.55 -0.69
C ALA A 54 6.68 -5.00 -2.02
N ARG A 55 5.93 -5.80 -2.79
CA ARG A 55 5.29 -5.31 -4.03
C ARG A 55 4.26 -4.23 -3.72
N MET A 56 3.42 -4.43 -2.71
CA MET A 56 2.42 -3.44 -2.30
C MET A 56 3.09 -2.13 -1.89
N MET A 57 4.13 -2.19 -1.06
CA MET A 57 4.91 -1.02 -0.66
C MET A 57 5.49 -0.24 -1.85
N VAL A 58 5.98 -0.95 -2.87
CA VAL A 58 6.57 -0.33 -4.07
C VAL A 58 5.50 0.28 -4.98
N VAL A 59 4.42 -0.47 -5.25
CA VAL A 59 3.40 -0.08 -6.23
C VAL A 59 2.46 0.98 -5.66
N GLU A 60 2.04 0.85 -4.40
CA GLU A 60 1.01 1.70 -3.80
C GLU A 60 1.60 2.86 -3.01
N ALA A 61 2.66 2.62 -2.23
CA ALA A 61 3.31 3.63 -1.38
C ALA A 61 4.55 4.27 -2.04
N GLY A 62 4.93 3.82 -3.25
CA GLY A 62 6.05 4.40 -4.01
C GLY A 62 7.42 4.17 -3.40
N LEU A 63 7.58 3.15 -2.55
CA LEU A 63 8.86 2.83 -1.92
C LEU A 63 9.86 2.24 -2.92
N ASP A 64 11.15 2.47 -2.65
CA ASP A 64 12.21 1.74 -3.34
C ASP A 64 12.13 0.23 -3.05
N GLN A 65 12.38 -0.60 -4.05
CA GLN A 65 12.27 -2.06 -3.95
C GLN A 65 13.22 -2.63 -2.87
N ALA A 66 14.45 -2.11 -2.75
CA ALA A 66 15.40 -2.59 -1.76
C ALA A 66 15.03 -2.13 -0.35
N VAL A 67 14.42 -0.96 -0.21
CA VAL A 67 13.83 -0.49 1.06
C VAL A 67 12.65 -1.38 1.47
N ALA A 68 11.67 -1.57 0.60
CA ALA A 68 10.49 -2.40 0.87
C ALA A 68 10.86 -3.85 1.23
N THR A 69 11.85 -4.42 0.51
CA THR A 69 12.35 -5.77 0.79
C THR A 69 12.97 -5.86 2.19
N ARG A 70 13.76 -4.86 2.60
CA ARG A 70 14.36 -4.82 3.95
C ARG A 70 13.32 -4.61 5.04
N LEU A 71 12.31 -3.78 4.79
CA LEU A 71 11.21 -3.59 5.74
C LEU A 71 10.52 -4.91 6.06
N VAL A 72 10.13 -5.66 5.01
CA VAL A 72 9.47 -6.96 5.13
C VAL A 72 10.39 -8.01 5.75
N ALA A 73 11.66 -8.05 5.35
CA ALA A 73 12.61 -9.04 5.88
C ALA A 73 12.89 -8.82 7.38
N PHE A 74 13.01 -7.57 7.83
CA PHE A 74 13.13 -7.28 9.26
C PHE A 74 11.87 -7.70 10.01
N ARG A 75 10.69 -7.32 9.51
CA ARG A 75 9.40 -7.66 10.13
C ARG A 75 9.20 -9.16 10.27
N ASN A 76 9.45 -9.92 9.20
CA ASN A 76 9.18 -11.35 9.12
C ASN A 76 10.31 -12.23 9.70
N GLY A 77 11.35 -11.65 10.27
CA GLY A 77 12.44 -12.43 10.84
C GLY A 77 13.21 -13.30 9.83
N ALA A 78 13.76 -14.41 10.32
CA ALA A 78 14.68 -15.26 9.57
C ALA A 78 13.96 -16.26 8.66
N ASP A 79 12.76 -16.70 9.02
CA ASP A 79 11.96 -17.60 8.18
C ASP A 79 11.28 -16.87 7.01
N GLY A 80 11.18 -15.53 7.08
CA GLY A 80 10.63 -14.68 6.03
C GLY A 80 9.11 -14.78 5.90
N LEU A 81 8.44 -15.48 6.83
CA LEU A 81 6.98 -15.65 6.85
C LEU A 81 6.38 -14.73 7.91
N PRO A 82 5.28 -14.01 7.61
CA PRO A 82 4.59 -13.24 8.63
C PRO A 82 3.82 -14.15 9.59
N ARG A 83 3.54 -13.62 10.79
CA ARG A 83 2.78 -14.24 11.89
C ARG A 83 3.47 -15.49 12.46
N THR A 84 4.80 -15.51 12.46
CA THR A 84 5.62 -16.58 13.03
C THR A 84 6.32 -16.12 14.30
N LYS A 85 7.08 -17.02 14.95
CA LYS A 85 7.67 -16.75 16.27
C LYS A 85 8.82 -15.75 16.20
N ASP A 86 9.54 -15.70 15.09
CA ASP A 86 10.72 -14.87 14.88
C ASP A 86 10.42 -13.52 14.24
N ASP A 87 9.14 -13.20 14.01
CA ASP A 87 8.69 -11.86 13.63
C ASP A 87 9.21 -10.78 14.60
N GLN A 88 9.62 -9.66 14.03
CA GLN A 88 10.09 -8.48 14.75
C GLN A 88 9.28 -7.25 14.33
N PRO A 89 8.15 -6.96 15.01
CA PRO A 89 7.39 -5.75 14.70
C PRO A 89 8.21 -4.51 15.08
N TYR A 90 8.12 -3.48 14.26
CA TYR A 90 8.58 -2.14 14.56
C TYR A 90 7.73 -1.55 15.69
N ARG A 91 8.38 -1.04 16.74
CA ARG A 91 7.71 -0.45 17.91
C ARG A 91 7.66 1.07 17.85
N THR A 92 8.55 1.68 17.08
CA THR A 92 8.70 3.14 16.98
C THR A 92 8.99 3.55 15.54
N VAL A 93 8.64 4.78 15.19
CA VAL A 93 9.00 5.41 13.92
C VAL A 93 10.52 5.47 13.77
N GLY A 94 11.23 5.67 14.88
CA GLY A 94 12.70 5.62 14.92
C GLY A 94 13.25 4.27 14.43
N GLU A 95 12.66 3.15 14.85
CA GLU A 95 13.06 1.82 14.38
C GLU A 95 12.84 1.64 12.87
N VAL A 96 11.72 2.16 12.33
CA VAL A 96 11.46 2.16 10.88
C VAL A 96 12.51 2.99 10.13
N GLY A 97 12.86 4.15 10.67
CA GLY A 97 13.87 5.05 10.09
C GLY A 97 15.29 4.50 10.07
N LEU A 98 15.59 3.46 10.87
CA LEU A 98 16.88 2.77 10.81
C LEU A 98 17.04 1.89 9.56
N VAL A 99 15.95 1.61 8.84
CA VAL A 99 16.01 0.94 7.55
C VAL A 99 16.54 1.93 6.51
N SER A 100 17.86 1.86 6.25
CA SER A 100 18.56 2.80 5.36
C SER A 100 17.75 3.14 4.10
N GLY A 101 17.56 4.43 3.81
CA GLY A 101 16.68 4.89 2.72
C GLY A 101 15.26 5.28 3.13
N LEU A 102 14.90 5.15 4.42
CA LEU A 102 13.68 5.68 5.03
C LEU A 102 13.99 6.77 6.07
N GLU A 103 14.87 7.70 5.73
CA GLU A 103 15.28 8.78 6.63
C GLU A 103 14.57 10.10 6.26
N GLY A 104 14.33 10.95 7.25
CA GLY A 104 13.78 12.31 7.07
C GLY A 104 12.49 12.33 6.26
N GLY A 105 12.50 13.09 5.16
CA GLY A 105 11.31 13.35 4.34
C GLY A 105 10.68 12.12 3.69
N ALA A 106 11.44 11.04 3.46
CA ALA A 106 10.88 9.81 2.93
C ALA A 106 9.95 9.12 3.95
N LEU A 107 10.35 9.11 5.22
CA LEU A 107 9.56 8.53 6.31
C LEU A 107 8.27 9.31 6.55
N ALA A 108 8.36 10.65 6.51
CA ALA A 108 7.20 11.52 6.59
C ALA A 108 6.20 11.27 5.45
N GLN A 109 6.69 11.11 4.21
CA GLN A 109 5.84 10.82 3.06
C GLN A 109 5.07 9.50 3.20
N VAL A 110 5.73 8.43 3.66
CA VAL A 110 5.06 7.14 3.86
C VAL A 110 4.04 7.22 5.00
N ALA A 111 4.34 7.94 6.07
CA ALA A 111 3.41 8.11 7.18
C ALA A 111 2.16 8.90 6.76
N THR A 112 2.32 10.00 6.02
CA THR A 112 1.21 10.75 5.44
C THR A 112 0.39 9.88 4.50
N TRP A 113 1.06 9.13 3.62
CA TRP A 113 0.38 8.20 2.72
C TRP A 113 -0.41 7.13 3.48
N ALA A 114 0.16 6.56 4.55
CA ALA A 114 -0.52 5.55 5.35
C ALA A 114 -1.77 6.14 6.03
N LEU A 115 -1.65 7.35 6.59
CA LEU A 115 -2.79 8.04 7.19
C LEU A 115 -3.88 8.35 6.16
N ASP A 116 -3.52 8.88 4.99
CA ASP A 116 -4.47 9.17 3.89
C ASP A 116 -5.19 7.91 3.38
N ARG A 117 -4.62 6.73 3.64
CA ARG A 117 -5.18 5.42 3.28
C ARG A 117 -5.90 4.74 4.44
N GLY A 118 -6.11 5.41 5.57
CA GLY A 118 -6.90 4.92 6.69
C GLY A 118 -6.18 3.92 7.59
N TRP A 119 -4.84 3.88 7.56
CA TRP A 119 -4.08 2.96 8.41
C TRP A 119 -4.08 3.35 9.91
N ASP A 120 -4.65 4.51 10.26
CA ASP A 120 -4.94 4.92 11.63
C ASP A 120 -6.09 4.13 12.26
N ASP A 121 -7.12 3.78 11.47
CA ASP A 121 -8.26 2.92 11.85
C ASP A 121 -8.29 1.65 11.00
N ALA A 122 -7.27 0.82 11.20
CA ALA A 122 -6.79 -0.24 10.30
C ALA A 122 -7.86 -1.09 9.57
N LEU A 123 -9.07 -1.27 10.11
CA LEU A 123 -10.12 -2.11 9.51
C LEU A 123 -10.47 -1.71 8.06
N ASP A 124 -10.64 -0.41 7.79
CA ASP A 124 -10.98 0.07 6.45
C ASP A 124 -9.76 0.52 5.63
N ALA A 125 -8.54 0.29 6.15
CA ALA A 125 -7.32 0.73 5.52
C ALA A 125 -7.16 0.15 4.11
N TRP A 126 -6.68 0.97 3.17
CA TRP A 126 -6.45 0.51 1.80
C TRP A 126 -5.24 -0.41 1.71
N LEU A 127 -5.48 -1.67 1.34
CA LEU A 127 -4.46 -2.70 1.21
C LEU A 127 -3.81 -2.74 -0.19
N GLY A 128 -4.45 -2.17 -1.22
CA GLY A 128 -3.88 -2.08 -2.56
C GLY A 128 -4.74 -2.67 -3.67
N VAL A 129 -4.24 -2.58 -4.90
CA VAL A 129 -4.79 -3.27 -6.07
C VAL A 129 -3.98 -4.54 -6.38
N TYR A 130 -4.70 -5.65 -6.54
CA TYR A 130 -4.17 -6.97 -6.84
C TYR A 130 -4.91 -7.52 -8.06
N ASP A 131 -4.19 -7.76 -9.16
CA ASP A 131 -4.79 -8.18 -10.44
C ASP A 131 -5.98 -7.31 -10.88
N GLY A 132 -5.89 -5.99 -10.67
CA GLY A 132 -6.95 -5.04 -11.00
C GLY A 132 -8.13 -5.00 -10.01
N VAL A 133 -8.09 -5.78 -8.93
CA VAL A 133 -9.10 -5.80 -7.86
C VAL A 133 -8.57 -5.06 -6.64
N GLY A 134 -9.29 -4.04 -6.18
CA GLY A 134 -8.94 -3.28 -4.98
C GLY A 134 -9.31 -4.01 -3.69
N PHE A 135 -8.50 -3.88 -2.65
CA PHE A 135 -8.79 -4.47 -1.34
C PHE A 135 -8.63 -3.42 -0.24
N SER A 136 -9.59 -3.36 0.68
CA SER A 136 -9.34 -2.85 2.03
C SER A 136 -8.70 -3.94 2.88
N LEU A 137 -8.25 -3.59 4.09
CA LEU A 137 -7.72 -4.55 5.06
C LEU A 137 -8.77 -5.58 5.43
N LEU A 138 -9.97 -5.11 5.82
CA LEU A 138 -11.11 -5.97 6.16
C LEU A 138 -11.45 -6.96 5.03
N ASP A 139 -11.51 -6.47 3.79
CA ASP A 139 -11.73 -7.33 2.63
C ASP A 139 -10.63 -8.38 2.47
N GLY A 140 -9.37 -7.95 2.60
CA GLY A 140 -8.22 -8.81 2.45
C GLY A 140 -8.22 -9.93 3.49
N GLU A 141 -8.44 -9.59 4.75
CA GLU A 141 -8.51 -10.57 5.84
C GLU A 141 -9.68 -11.54 5.66
N ALA A 142 -10.87 -11.04 5.36
CA ALA A 142 -12.04 -11.88 5.09
C ALA A 142 -11.79 -12.84 3.91
N THR A 143 -11.18 -12.32 2.84
CA THR A 143 -10.86 -13.09 1.64
C THR A 143 -9.84 -14.19 1.96
N LEU A 144 -8.83 -13.91 2.78
CA LEU A 144 -7.84 -14.90 3.20
C LEU A 144 -8.44 -15.97 4.12
N VAL A 145 -9.37 -15.61 5.01
CA VAL A 145 -10.11 -16.60 5.83
C VAL A 145 -10.87 -17.56 4.92
N VAL A 146 -11.67 -17.04 3.97
CA VAL A 146 -12.39 -17.88 3.01
C VAL A 146 -11.42 -18.72 2.17
N ALA A 147 -10.35 -18.13 1.65
CA ALA A 147 -9.37 -18.83 0.82
C ALA A 147 -8.70 -20.01 1.55
N ASN A 148 -8.42 -19.85 2.85
CA ASN A 148 -7.73 -20.85 3.66
C ASN A 148 -8.66 -21.89 4.30
N GLU A 149 -9.90 -21.53 4.61
CA GLU A 149 -10.77 -22.37 5.46
C GLU A 149 -11.99 -22.94 4.72
N ALA A 150 -12.49 -22.28 3.68
CA ALA A 150 -13.69 -22.75 2.99
C ALA A 150 -13.48 -24.13 2.35
N ALA A 151 -14.53 -24.95 2.34
CA ALA A 151 -14.52 -26.22 1.63
C ALA A 151 -14.39 -25.99 0.11
N TRP A 152 -13.91 -27.01 -0.61
CA TRP A 152 -13.76 -26.94 -2.07
C TRP A 152 -15.09 -26.57 -2.74
N GLU A 153 -16.18 -27.21 -2.33
CA GLU A 153 -17.53 -26.98 -2.87
C GLU A 153 -18.04 -25.57 -2.57
N THR A 154 -17.66 -25.00 -1.42
CA THR A 154 -18.02 -23.61 -1.08
C THR A 154 -17.31 -22.63 -2.01
N LEU A 155 -16.05 -22.89 -2.35
CA LEU A 155 -15.30 -22.03 -3.27
C LEU A 155 -15.83 -22.14 -4.72
N ASP A 156 -16.11 -23.35 -5.19
CA ASP A 156 -16.59 -23.58 -6.57
C ASP A 156 -18.04 -23.12 -6.77
N GLU A 157 -18.96 -23.55 -5.90
CA GLU A 157 -20.39 -23.32 -6.10
C GLU A 157 -20.87 -21.99 -5.50
N ALA A 158 -20.60 -21.77 -4.21
CA ALA A 158 -21.17 -20.63 -3.49
C ALA A 158 -20.42 -19.32 -3.79
N ALA A 159 -19.09 -19.37 -3.84
CA ALA A 159 -18.26 -18.22 -4.25
C ALA A 159 -18.14 -18.10 -5.78
N GLY A 160 -18.54 -19.13 -6.54
CA GLY A 160 -18.58 -19.10 -8.00
C GLY A 160 -17.20 -19.06 -8.66
N LEU A 161 -16.18 -19.61 -7.99
CA LEU A 161 -14.84 -19.71 -8.58
C LEU A 161 -14.82 -20.82 -9.61
N ARG A 162 -13.89 -20.73 -10.56
CA ARG A 162 -13.63 -21.86 -11.45
C ARG A 162 -12.92 -22.98 -10.70
N ALA A 163 -13.34 -24.23 -10.89
CA ALA A 163 -12.70 -25.43 -10.34
C ALA A 163 -11.15 -25.43 -10.44
N ASP A 164 -10.57 -24.99 -11.56
CA ASP A 164 -9.11 -24.92 -11.73
C ASP A 164 -8.43 -23.88 -10.83
N ALA A 165 -9.12 -22.80 -10.50
CA ALA A 165 -8.67 -21.82 -9.50
C ALA A 165 -8.87 -22.34 -8.08
N VAL A 166 -9.97 -23.06 -7.80
CA VAL A 166 -10.20 -23.69 -6.50
C VAL A 166 -9.10 -24.69 -6.19
N ASP A 167 -8.73 -25.54 -7.14
CA ASP A 167 -7.62 -26.50 -7.01
C ASP A 167 -6.29 -25.80 -6.70
N SER A 168 -6.01 -24.68 -7.36
CA SER A 168 -4.81 -23.88 -7.09
C SER A 168 -4.82 -23.31 -5.67
N ILE A 169 -5.96 -22.76 -5.21
CA ILE A 169 -6.11 -22.17 -3.88
C ILE A 169 -5.94 -23.25 -2.81
N VAL A 170 -6.69 -24.36 -2.91
CA VAL A 170 -6.66 -25.45 -1.91
C VAL A 170 -5.26 -26.05 -1.80
N ARG A 171 -4.55 -26.25 -2.92
CA ARG A 171 -3.17 -26.76 -2.92
C ARG A 171 -2.16 -25.79 -2.33
N ALA A 172 -2.41 -24.48 -2.45
CA ALA A 172 -1.50 -23.44 -1.97
C ALA A 172 -1.66 -23.10 -0.49
N ARG A 173 -2.64 -23.67 0.21
CA ARG A 173 -2.86 -23.42 1.64
C ARG A 173 -1.64 -23.83 2.48
N PRO A 174 -1.24 -23.03 3.50
CA PRO A 174 -1.80 -21.72 3.86
C PRO A 174 -1.33 -20.59 2.95
N ILE A 175 -2.26 -19.70 2.62
CA ILE A 175 -2.03 -18.48 1.85
C ILE A 175 -1.96 -17.30 2.83
N LEU A 176 -0.85 -16.57 2.80
CA LEU A 176 -0.47 -15.61 3.84
C LEU A 176 -0.82 -14.16 3.48
N SER A 177 -1.04 -13.86 2.20
CA SER A 177 -1.34 -12.50 1.73
C SER A 177 -2.20 -12.51 0.46
N ILE A 178 -2.91 -11.40 0.21
CA ILE A 178 -3.65 -11.21 -1.05
C ILE A 178 -2.69 -11.20 -2.25
N ASP A 179 -1.45 -10.76 -2.04
CA ASP A 179 -0.40 -10.82 -3.06
C ASP A 179 -0.10 -12.25 -3.49
N GLN A 180 0.09 -13.15 -2.51
CA GLN A 180 0.30 -14.57 -2.77
C GLN A 180 -0.92 -15.19 -3.43
N LEU A 181 -2.14 -14.85 -2.96
CA LEU A 181 -3.39 -15.34 -3.52
C LEU A 181 -3.56 -14.95 -4.99
N ALA A 182 -3.36 -13.67 -5.32
CA ALA A 182 -3.46 -13.14 -6.68
C ALA A 182 -2.37 -13.74 -7.60
N GLY A 183 -1.20 -14.05 -7.05
CA GLY A 183 -0.13 -14.72 -7.80
C GLY A 183 -0.38 -16.20 -8.13
N LEU A 184 -1.45 -16.81 -7.60
CA LEU A 184 -1.71 -18.23 -7.85
C LEU A 184 -2.18 -18.50 -9.29
N PRO A 185 -1.77 -19.63 -9.89
CA PRO A 185 -2.22 -19.99 -11.23
C PRO A 185 -3.75 -20.03 -11.32
N ARG A 186 -4.31 -19.37 -12.35
CA ARG A 186 -5.76 -19.29 -12.62
C ARG A 186 -6.58 -18.47 -11.62
N VAL A 187 -5.98 -17.94 -10.55
CA VAL A 187 -6.63 -16.95 -9.66
C VAL A 187 -6.49 -15.56 -10.29
N GLY A 188 -7.10 -15.37 -11.45
CA GLY A 188 -7.11 -14.07 -12.13
C GLY A 188 -8.17 -13.11 -11.58
N PRO A 189 -8.30 -11.91 -12.18
CA PRO A 189 -9.15 -10.82 -11.68
C PRO A 189 -10.59 -11.24 -11.36
N SER A 190 -11.22 -12.04 -12.23
CA SER A 190 -12.61 -12.50 -12.03
C SER A 190 -12.79 -13.40 -10.81
N ASN A 191 -11.87 -14.35 -10.59
CA ASN A 191 -11.93 -15.25 -9.44
C ASN A 191 -11.60 -14.50 -8.15
N LEU A 192 -10.65 -13.57 -8.20
CA LEU A 192 -10.27 -12.74 -7.07
C LEU A 192 -11.41 -11.80 -6.64
N ASP A 193 -12.10 -11.17 -7.60
CA ASP A 193 -13.28 -10.35 -7.31
C ASP A 193 -14.47 -11.17 -6.80
N ALA A 194 -14.70 -12.37 -7.36
CA ALA A 194 -15.72 -13.28 -6.88
C ALA A 194 -15.49 -13.69 -5.42
N LEU A 195 -14.25 -14.06 -5.09
CA LEU A 195 -13.87 -14.43 -3.73
C LEU A 195 -14.02 -13.26 -2.74
N ARG A 196 -13.57 -12.05 -3.12
CA ARG A 196 -13.73 -10.83 -2.31
C ARG A 196 -15.20 -10.53 -2.03
N ARG A 197 -16.06 -10.61 -3.04
CA ARG A 197 -17.51 -10.38 -2.88
C ARG A 197 -18.16 -11.42 -1.99
N TYR A 198 -17.82 -12.69 -2.18
CA TYR A 198 -18.30 -13.77 -1.33
C TYR A 198 -17.88 -13.56 0.13
N ALA A 199 -16.60 -13.22 0.37
CA ALA A 199 -16.09 -12.96 1.70
C ALA A 199 -16.82 -11.81 2.40
N ARG A 200 -17.10 -10.70 1.69
CA ARG A 200 -17.90 -9.58 2.21
C ARG A 200 -19.31 -9.99 2.62
N MET A 201 -19.94 -10.92 1.88
CA MET A 201 -21.28 -11.42 2.20
C MET A 201 -21.28 -12.43 3.35
N ALA A 202 -20.18 -13.18 3.49
CA ALA A 202 -20.01 -14.20 4.53
C ALA A 202 -19.60 -13.61 5.88
N GLN A 203 -19.09 -12.37 5.92
CA GLN A 203 -18.85 -11.69 7.18
C GLN A 203 -20.16 -11.55 7.96
N PRO A 204 -20.23 -12.03 9.21
CA PRO A 204 -21.35 -11.70 10.06
C PRO A 204 -21.36 -10.18 10.22
N VAL A 205 -22.48 -9.53 9.86
CA VAL A 205 -22.74 -8.14 10.25
C VAL A 205 -22.46 -8.09 11.74
N ALA A 206 -21.46 -7.31 12.15
CA ALA A 206 -20.99 -7.26 13.54
C ALA A 206 -22.21 -7.35 14.46
N ALA A 207 -22.28 -8.44 15.24
CA ALA A 207 -23.37 -8.66 16.16
C ALA A 207 -23.50 -7.38 16.99
N GLU A 208 -24.64 -6.70 16.88
CA GLU A 208 -24.94 -5.56 17.73
C GLU A 208 -24.63 -5.98 19.17
N PRO A 209 -23.93 -5.15 19.96
CA PRO A 209 -23.77 -5.45 21.37
C PRO A 209 -25.17 -5.64 21.93
N LEU A 210 -25.44 -6.81 22.52
CA LEU A 210 -26.67 -7.07 23.24
C LEU A 210 -26.84 -5.90 24.21
N ALA A 211 -27.83 -5.06 23.93
CA ALA A 211 -28.21 -3.99 24.84
C ALA A 211 -28.60 -4.65 26.16
N ASP A 212 -27.83 -4.36 27.20
CA ASP A 212 -28.12 -4.75 28.59
C ASP A 212 -29.51 -4.24 29.04
#